data_AF-A0A5E4ZAY6-F1
#
_entry.id   AF-A0A5E4ZAY6-F1
#
_cell.length_a   1.000
_cell.length_b   1.000
_cell.length_c   1.000
_cell.angle_alpha   90.00
_cell.angle_beta   90.00
_cell.angle_gamma   90.00
#
_symmetry.space_group_name_H-M   'P 1'
#
loop_
_entity.id
_entity.type
_entity.pdbx_description
1 polymer ?
#
loop_
_entity_poly.entity_id
_entity_poly.type
_entity_poly.pdbx_seq_one_letter_code
_entity_poly.pdbx_strand_id
1 'polypeptide(L)'
;MSQTSQASRAPSGATDGPAHRQGKSSRRTLPARPRWLMLAIIALLHAYIGWRLLTPLPVGMGWKVIGALWLIASTVLIPLGLMSRALQREPLATLLNWSGMMAVGIFSSLFVLTLLRDVVLGVAMAFSVLDAQLVTRSAVIVLLLTAASTVLGFYNARRLARVVDVDIPIANLPPELKGFTIVQLSDIHVSSTIRRRYIDAIVDATNELKPDLVAITGDLVDGSVPALRDHIAPLGRLESRHGTYVCTGNHEYYSGAPAWVEELRRIGLTVLENQHVVLDHEGAALTVAGVTDFGAHHFDPEKRSDPQAAVAGSPEDVPRVLLAHQPRSAPAAAEAGIDLQLSGHTHGGQFWPWMYFVPLQQPFVHGLHRLGRLAIYVSRGTGYWGPPKRFGAPSEITRIRLVPGNA
;
A
#
# COMPACT_ATOMS: atom_id res chain seq x y z
N MET A 1 34.84 -68.43 41.62
CA MET A 1 34.07 -69.68 41.82
C MET A 1 32.66 -69.29 42.26
N SER A 2 31.65 -69.85 41.60
CA SER A 2 30.22 -70.00 41.94
C SER A 2 29.44 -68.81 42.53
N GLN A 3 28.50 -68.23 41.78
CA GLN A 3 27.10 -68.65 41.60
C GLN A 3 26.16 -68.12 42.71
N THR A 4 25.25 -67.23 42.30
CA THR A 4 23.97 -66.99 42.98
C THR A 4 22.82 -67.00 41.95
N SER A 5 22.12 -68.13 41.93
CA SER A 5 20.66 -68.28 41.98
C SER A 5 19.74 -67.49 41.01
N GLN A 6 19.21 -68.21 40.02
CA GLN A 6 17.85 -68.05 39.43
C GLN A 6 16.79 -68.37 40.52
N ALA A 7 15.52 -67.96 40.53
CA ALA A 7 14.39 -67.99 39.57
C ALA A 7 13.24 -67.10 40.17
N SER A 8 12.15 -66.66 39.51
CA SER A 8 11.26 -67.38 38.60
C SER A 8 10.22 -66.49 37.88
N ARG A 9 9.88 -66.92 36.64
CA ARG A 9 8.57 -66.94 35.93
C ARG A 9 7.84 -65.66 35.46
N ALA A 10 7.65 -65.64 34.12
CA ALA A 10 6.79 -64.82 33.23
C ALA A 10 5.30 -65.31 33.23
N PRO A 11 4.33 -64.84 32.39
CA PRO A 11 4.43 -63.97 31.19
C PRO A 11 3.27 -62.98 30.88
N SER A 12 3.46 -62.27 29.76
CA SER A 12 2.46 -61.75 28.79
C SER A 12 1.78 -60.40 29.04
N GLY A 13 1.88 -59.52 28.05
CA GLY A 13 1.19 -58.23 27.99
C GLY A 13 1.83 -57.31 26.96
N ALA A 14 1.60 -57.59 25.67
CA ALA A 14 1.95 -56.69 24.58
C ALA A 14 1.14 -55.39 24.68
N THR A 15 1.81 -54.23 24.62
CA THR A 15 1.21 -53.00 24.09
C THR A 15 2.27 -52.20 23.34
N ASP A 16 2.07 -52.14 22.03
CA ASP A 16 2.76 -51.25 21.10
C ASP A 16 2.16 -49.83 21.18
N GLY A 17 3.01 -48.83 21.45
CA GLY A 17 2.93 -47.44 20.93
C GLY A 17 1.83 -46.48 21.45
N PRO A 18 1.93 -45.15 21.14
CA PRO A 18 2.76 -44.57 20.10
C PRO A 18 3.73 -43.46 20.56
N ALA A 19 4.86 -43.44 19.85
CA ALA A 19 5.84 -42.37 19.80
C ALA A 19 5.24 -41.04 19.29
N HIS A 20 5.74 -39.94 19.87
CA HIS A 20 5.59 -38.58 19.38
C HIS A 20 5.89 -38.48 17.87
N ARG A 21 4.84 -38.40 17.04
CA ARG A 21 4.96 -37.91 15.67
C ARG A 21 4.93 -36.39 15.71
N GLN A 22 6.10 -35.78 15.64
CA GLN A 22 6.23 -34.39 15.20
C GLN A 22 5.60 -34.28 13.81
N GLY A 23 4.48 -33.55 13.72
CA GLY A 23 3.86 -33.21 12.46
C GLY A 23 4.79 -32.32 11.66
N LYS A 24 5.45 -32.90 10.64
CA LYS A 24 6.05 -32.13 9.55
C LYS A 24 4.91 -31.38 8.87
N SER A 25 4.81 -30.08 9.13
CA SER A 25 3.96 -29.17 8.35
C SER A 25 4.39 -29.30 6.89
N SER A 26 3.58 -29.98 6.06
CA SER A 26 3.76 -29.96 4.63
C SER A 26 3.40 -28.55 4.16
N ARG A 27 4.40 -27.68 4.01
CA ARG A 27 4.26 -26.46 3.22
C ARG A 27 3.89 -26.90 1.80
N ARG A 28 2.59 -26.90 1.49
CA ARG A 28 2.13 -26.88 0.10
C ARG A 28 2.55 -25.53 -0.45
N THR A 29 3.77 -25.46 -0.97
CA THR A 29 4.22 -24.35 -1.80
C THR A 29 3.35 -24.36 -3.05
N LEU A 30 2.52 -23.33 -3.23
CA LEU A 30 1.93 -23.07 -4.53
C LEU A 30 3.07 -23.08 -5.57
N PRO A 31 2.89 -23.71 -6.74
CA PRO A 31 3.93 -23.72 -7.76
C PRO A 31 4.30 -22.26 -8.06
N ALA A 32 5.59 -21.94 -7.92
CA ALA A 32 6.08 -20.60 -8.22
C ALA A 32 5.65 -20.27 -9.65
N ARG A 33 4.76 -19.27 -9.82
CA ARG A 33 4.39 -18.81 -11.15
C ARG A 33 5.69 -18.52 -11.91
N PRO A 34 5.86 -19.05 -13.13
CA PRO A 34 7.13 -18.95 -13.81
C PRO A 34 7.50 -17.48 -14.03
N ARG A 35 8.57 -17.02 -13.39
CA ARG A 35 9.07 -15.64 -13.53
C ARG A 35 9.36 -15.28 -15.00
N TRP A 36 9.67 -16.27 -15.83
CA TRP A 36 9.87 -16.13 -17.27
C TRP A 36 8.59 -15.70 -18.01
N LEU A 37 7.40 -16.11 -17.55
CA LEU A 37 6.14 -15.72 -18.19
C LEU A 37 5.89 -14.21 -18.01
N MET A 38 6.14 -13.68 -16.81
CA MET A 38 6.01 -12.25 -16.54
C MET A 38 7.01 -11.45 -17.40
N LEU A 39 8.27 -11.89 -17.47
CA LEU A 39 9.29 -11.23 -18.31
C LEU A 39 8.92 -11.28 -19.79
N ALA A 40 8.40 -12.42 -20.27
CA ALA A 40 7.94 -12.58 -21.64
C ALA A 40 6.76 -11.62 -21.94
N ILE A 41 5.79 -11.51 -21.03
CA ILE A 41 4.68 -10.56 -21.18
C ILE A 41 5.21 -9.12 -21.24
N ILE A 42 6.09 -8.71 -20.30
CA ILE A 42 6.66 -7.36 -20.31
C ILE A 42 7.40 -7.08 -21.62
N ALA A 43 8.21 -8.03 -22.11
CA ALA A 43 8.94 -7.90 -23.37
C ALA A 43 7.99 -7.76 -24.58
N LEU A 44 6.94 -8.59 -24.64
CA LEU A 44 5.94 -8.52 -25.71
C LEU A 44 5.18 -7.18 -25.71
N LEU A 45 4.83 -6.65 -24.53
CA LEU A 45 4.17 -5.34 -24.43
C LEU A 45 5.10 -4.20 -24.87
N HIS A 46 6.40 -4.26 -24.56
CA HIS A 46 7.38 -3.29 -25.07
C HIS A 46 7.57 -3.41 -26.58
N ALA A 47 7.65 -4.63 -27.11
CA ALA A 47 7.73 -4.88 -28.55
C ALA A 47 6.49 -4.35 -29.29
N TYR A 48 5.30 -4.53 -28.72
CA TYR A 48 4.05 -3.96 -29.23
C TYR A 48 4.10 -2.42 -29.26
N ILE A 49 4.51 -1.76 -28.17
CA ILE A 49 4.68 -0.29 -28.15
C ILE A 49 5.67 0.16 -29.23
N GLY A 50 6.82 -0.52 -29.33
CA GLY A 50 7.84 -0.24 -30.33
C GLY A 50 7.30 -0.34 -31.76
N TRP A 51 6.61 -1.44 -32.07
CA TRP A 51 5.97 -1.64 -33.37
C TRP A 51 4.94 -0.55 -33.67
N ARG A 52 4.04 -0.24 -32.73
CA ARG A 52 2.95 0.71 -32.93
C ARG A 52 3.41 2.17 -33.01
N LEU A 53 4.46 2.56 -32.30
CA LEU A 53 4.92 3.94 -32.22
C LEU A 53 6.15 4.22 -33.09
N LEU A 54 7.20 3.37 -33.06
CA LEU A 54 8.45 3.67 -33.77
C LEU A 54 8.31 3.56 -35.30
N THR A 55 7.45 2.66 -35.80
CA THR A 55 7.27 2.49 -37.25
C THR A 55 6.69 3.75 -37.93
N PRO A 56 5.57 4.35 -37.46
CA PRO A 56 4.99 5.54 -38.10
C PRO A 56 5.65 6.87 -37.72
N LEU A 57 6.60 6.90 -36.77
CA LEU A 57 7.24 8.14 -36.35
C LEU A 57 8.02 8.79 -37.52
N PRO A 58 7.85 10.10 -37.76
CA PRO A 58 8.44 10.82 -38.88
C PRO A 58 9.87 11.28 -38.53
N VAL A 59 10.71 10.34 -38.08
CA VAL A 59 12.09 10.59 -37.64
C VAL A 59 13.05 9.64 -38.34
N GLY A 60 14.32 10.05 -38.46
CA GLY A 60 15.37 9.22 -39.05
C GLY A 60 15.62 7.92 -38.27
N MET A 61 16.22 6.93 -38.95
CA MET A 61 16.45 5.59 -38.38
C MET A 61 17.21 5.61 -37.05
N GLY A 62 18.20 6.51 -36.89
CA GLY A 62 18.95 6.65 -35.64
C GLY A 62 18.06 6.90 -34.41
N TRP A 63 17.06 7.77 -34.54
CA TRP A 63 16.10 8.03 -33.45
C TRP A 63 15.19 6.84 -33.17
N LYS A 64 14.81 6.09 -34.19
CA LYS A 64 14.03 4.84 -34.02
C LYS A 64 14.86 3.78 -33.27
N VAL A 65 16.14 3.64 -33.60
CA VAL A 65 17.07 2.74 -32.90
C VAL A 65 17.22 3.16 -31.43
N ILE A 66 17.41 4.45 -31.14
CA ILE A 66 17.49 4.95 -29.76
C ILE A 66 16.20 4.62 -28.98
N GLY A 67 15.03 4.85 -29.57
CA GLY A 67 13.75 4.49 -28.96
C GLY A 67 13.61 2.99 -28.69
N ALA A 68 14.03 2.14 -29.62
CA ALA A 68 14.03 0.69 -29.45
C ALA A 68 14.99 0.24 -28.33
N LEU A 69 16.19 0.79 -28.28
CA LEU A 69 17.16 0.53 -27.22
C LEU A 69 16.62 0.94 -25.84
N TRP A 70 15.92 2.07 -25.75
CA TRP A 70 15.26 2.47 -24.51
C TRP A 70 14.16 1.48 -24.09
N LEU A 71 13.33 0.99 -25.02
CA LEU A 71 12.30 -0.02 -24.71
C LEU A 71 12.91 -1.35 -24.24
N ILE A 72 14.02 -1.76 -24.84
CA ILE A 72 14.79 -2.95 -24.41
C ILE A 72 15.36 -2.71 -22.99
N ALA A 73 15.98 -1.56 -22.76
CA ALA A 73 16.50 -1.21 -21.44
C ALA A 73 15.38 -1.16 -20.39
N SER A 74 14.23 -0.56 -20.70
CA SER A 74 13.05 -0.51 -19.83
C SER A 74 12.57 -1.91 -19.42
N THR A 75 12.56 -2.86 -20.35
CA THR A 75 12.20 -4.26 -20.09
C THR A 75 13.09 -4.90 -19.00
N VAL A 76 14.37 -4.51 -18.95
CA VAL A 76 15.34 -5.01 -17.96
C VAL A 76 15.30 -4.18 -16.67
N LEU A 77 15.16 -2.85 -16.77
CA LEU A 77 15.17 -1.94 -15.63
C LEU A 77 13.98 -2.13 -14.70
N ILE A 78 12.79 -2.42 -15.24
CA ILE A 78 11.57 -2.63 -14.44
C ILE A 78 11.75 -3.75 -13.39
N PRO A 79 12.09 -5.01 -13.75
CA PRO A 79 12.29 -6.07 -12.77
C PRO A 79 13.47 -5.78 -11.83
N LEU A 80 14.57 -5.18 -12.32
CA LEU A 80 15.70 -4.79 -11.47
C LEU A 80 15.33 -3.75 -10.42
N GLY A 81 14.52 -2.75 -10.78
CA GLY A 81 14.02 -1.74 -9.84
C GLY A 81 13.08 -2.32 -8.80
N LEU A 82 12.21 -3.26 -9.16
CA LEU A 82 11.34 -3.95 -8.19
C LEU A 82 12.15 -4.83 -7.22
N MET A 83 13.20 -5.46 -7.72
CA MET A 83 14.11 -6.28 -6.92
C MET A 83 15.13 -5.47 -6.12
N SER A 84 15.26 -4.16 -6.38
CA SER A 84 16.29 -3.33 -5.75
C SER A 84 16.14 -3.26 -4.23
N ARG A 85 14.92 -3.46 -3.71
CA ARG A 85 14.60 -3.50 -2.27
C ARG A 85 15.32 -4.63 -1.52
N ALA A 86 15.73 -5.69 -2.21
CA ALA A 86 16.48 -6.79 -1.63
C ALA A 86 18.00 -6.54 -1.60
N LEU A 87 18.50 -5.49 -2.27
CA LEU A 87 19.93 -5.18 -2.27
C LEU A 87 20.30 -4.35 -1.04
N GLN A 88 21.37 -4.76 -0.35
CA GLN A 88 21.93 -4.02 0.79
C GLN A 88 22.94 -2.93 0.38
N ARG A 89 23.28 -2.81 -0.91
CA ARG A 89 24.27 -1.83 -1.42
C ARG A 89 23.58 -0.53 -1.83
N GLU A 90 23.60 0.46 -0.95
CA GLU A 90 22.82 1.70 -1.05
C GLU A 90 22.94 2.49 -2.38
N PRO A 91 24.13 2.79 -2.95
CA PRO A 91 24.19 3.62 -4.17
C PRO A 91 23.61 2.91 -5.39
N LEU A 92 23.93 1.62 -5.54
CA LEU A 92 23.43 0.80 -6.64
C LEU A 92 21.94 0.50 -6.48
N ALA A 93 21.51 0.15 -5.27
CA ALA A 93 20.10 -0.10 -4.96
C ALA A 93 19.26 1.16 -5.25
N THR A 94 19.75 2.34 -4.85
CA THR A 94 19.11 3.63 -5.14
C THR A 94 19.02 3.89 -6.64
N LEU A 95 20.12 3.74 -7.38
CA LEU A 95 20.14 3.96 -8.83
C LEU A 95 19.18 3.03 -9.58
N LEU A 96 19.21 1.74 -9.25
CA LEU A 96 18.32 0.73 -9.83
C LEU A 96 16.86 1.01 -9.49
N ASN A 97 16.57 1.38 -8.24
CA ASN A 97 15.21 1.74 -7.83
C ASN A 97 14.70 2.92 -8.64
N TRP A 98 15.43 4.03 -8.67
CA TRP A 98 15.04 5.23 -9.42
C TRP A 98 14.84 4.94 -10.91
N SER A 99 15.80 4.26 -11.54
CA SER A 99 15.74 3.97 -12.97
C SER A 99 14.59 3.02 -13.31
N GLY A 100 14.42 1.95 -12.53
CA GLY A 100 13.35 0.99 -12.74
C GLY A 100 11.96 1.55 -12.44
N MET A 101 11.79 2.31 -11.36
CA MET A 101 10.50 2.91 -11.00
C MET A 101 10.08 4.01 -11.99
N MET A 102 11.03 4.78 -12.52
CA MET A 102 10.77 5.67 -13.66
C MET A 102 10.36 4.91 -14.91
N ALA A 103 11.08 3.82 -15.23
CA ALA A 103 10.75 2.98 -16.37
C ALA A 103 9.32 2.42 -16.26
N VAL A 104 8.89 1.96 -15.07
CA VAL A 104 7.50 1.53 -14.84
C VAL A 104 6.50 2.65 -15.13
N GLY A 105 6.73 3.87 -14.62
CA GLY A 105 5.83 5.00 -14.83
C GLY A 105 5.72 5.44 -16.30
N ILE A 106 6.83 5.48 -17.02
CA ILE A 106 6.87 5.84 -18.45
C ILE A 106 6.24 4.73 -19.29
N PHE A 107 6.63 3.47 -19.04
CA PHE A 107 6.06 2.30 -19.71
C PHE A 107 4.53 2.24 -19.56
N SER A 108 4.03 2.45 -18.34
CA SER A 108 2.59 2.43 -18.08
C SER A 108 1.84 3.49 -18.91
N SER A 109 2.40 4.70 -18.98
CA SER A 109 1.81 5.81 -19.74
C SER A 109 1.84 5.54 -21.25
N LEU A 110 2.98 5.05 -21.76
CA LEU A 110 3.13 4.64 -23.16
C LEU A 110 2.13 3.54 -23.51
N PHE A 111 2.03 2.50 -22.69
CA PHE A 111 1.15 1.37 -22.93
C PHE A 111 -0.31 1.80 -23.03
N VAL A 112 -0.82 2.51 -22.02
CA VAL A 112 -2.21 2.98 -21.99
C VAL A 112 -2.50 3.91 -23.17
N LEU A 113 -1.64 4.90 -23.42
CA LEU A 113 -1.84 5.86 -24.51
C LEU A 113 -1.75 5.18 -25.89
N THR A 114 -0.93 4.15 -26.03
CA THR A 114 -0.86 3.34 -27.27
C THR A 114 -2.14 2.54 -27.47
N LEU A 115 -2.69 1.92 -26.42
CA LEU A 115 -3.97 1.22 -26.51
C LEU A 115 -5.12 2.19 -26.87
N LEU A 116 -5.18 3.36 -26.25
CA LEU A 116 -6.18 4.38 -26.56
C LEU A 116 -6.02 4.88 -28.01
N ARG A 117 -4.78 5.10 -28.46
CA ARG A 117 -4.49 5.42 -29.86
C ARG A 117 -5.02 4.32 -30.78
N ASP A 118 -4.82 3.05 -30.45
CA ASP A 118 -5.28 1.93 -31.27
C ASP A 118 -6.80 1.87 -31.37
N VAL A 119 -7.52 2.17 -30.27
CA VAL A 119 -8.99 2.33 -30.30
C VAL A 119 -9.39 3.47 -31.24
N VAL A 120 -8.75 4.64 -31.14
CA VAL A 120 -9.03 5.80 -32.02
C VAL A 120 -8.77 5.45 -33.49
N LEU A 121 -7.66 4.79 -33.80
CA LEU A 121 -7.35 4.37 -35.16
C LEU A 121 -8.31 3.29 -35.67
N GLY A 122 -8.76 2.38 -34.80
CA GLY A 122 -9.78 1.38 -35.13
C GLY A 122 -11.14 2.01 -35.44
N VAL A 123 -11.56 3.02 -34.68
CA VAL A 123 -12.76 3.81 -34.97
C VAL A 123 -12.60 4.57 -36.28
N ALA A 124 -11.47 5.25 -36.49
CA ALA A 124 -11.19 5.96 -37.74
C ALA A 124 -11.24 5.03 -38.96
N MET A 125 -10.74 3.79 -38.80
CA MET A 125 -10.81 2.76 -39.83
C MET A 125 -12.27 2.34 -40.11
N ALA A 126 -13.07 2.11 -39.07
CA ALA A 126 -14.48 1.74 -39.21
C ALA A 126 -15.32 2.80 -39.94
N PHE A 127 -14.98 4.08 -39.77
CA PHE A 127 -15.64 5.19 -40.46
C PHE A 127 -14.93 5.61 -41.76
N SER A 128 -13.92 4.86 -42.23
CA SER A 128 -13.17 5.17 -43.46
C SER A 128 -12.53 6.56 -43.48
N VAL A 129 -12.15 7.09 -42.30
CA VAL A 129 -11.45 8.37 -42.11
C VAL A 129 -9.99 8.18 -41.67
N LEU A 130 -9.49 6.95 -41.70
CA LEU A 130 -8.10 6.63 -41.39
C LEU A 130 -7.19 7.01 -42.56
N ASP A 131 -6.18 7.84 -42.29
CA ASP A 131 -5.13 8.18 -43.25
C ASP A 131 -3.72 8.07 -42.63
N ALA A 132 -2.69 8.15 -43.48
CA ALA A 132 -1.30 8.05 -43.05
C ALA A 132 -0.88 9.21 -42.12
N GLN A 133 -1.43 10.41 -42.30
CA GLN A 133 -1.12 11.56 -41.46
C GLN A 133 -1.65 11.37 -40.04
N LEU A 134 -2.87 10.84 -39.89
CA LEU A 134 -3.46 10.51 -38.60
C LEU A 134 -2.63 9.46 -37.87
N VAL A 135 -2.17 8.41 -38.56
CA VAL A 135 -1.30 7.38 -37.99
C VAL A 135 0.01 7.97 -37.47
N THR A 136 0.66 8.84 -38.24
CA THR A 136 1.91 9.51 -37.85
C THR A 136 1.70 10.54 -36.73
N ARG A 137 0.71 11.43 -36.86
CA ARG A 137 0.42 12.47 -35.85
C ARG A 137 0.03 11.85 -34.52
N SER A 138 -0.81 10.82 -34.53
CA SER A 138 -1.22 10.13 -33.30
C SER A 138 -0.04 9.47 -32.58
N ALA A 139 0.96 8.92 -33.30
CA ALA A 139 2.17 8.38 -32.67
C ALA A 139 2.99 9.48 -31.96
N VAL A 140 3.14 10.65 -32.60
CA VAL A 140 3.81 11.81 -31.97
C VAL A 140 3.02 12.28 -30.75
N ILE A 141 1.68 12.38 -30.84
CA ILE A 141 0.81 12.77 -29.73
C ILE A 141 0.98 11.83 -28.54
N VAL A 142 1.04 10.51 -28.75
CA VAL A 142 1.28 9.54 -27.66
C VAL A 142 2.59 9.83 -26.93
N LEU A 143 3.67 10.12 -27.66
CA LEU A 143 4.97 10.46 -27.03
C LEU A 143 4.91 11.78 -26.26
N LEU A 144 4.27 12.81 -26.82
CA LEU A 144 4.11 14.10 -26.16
C LEU A 144 3.26 13.99 -24.89
N LEU A 145 2.13 13.28 -24.94
CA LEU A 145 1.27 13.04 -23.78
C LEU A 145 1.97 12.16 -22.72
N THR A 146 2.79 11.20 -23.15
CA THR A 146 3.63 10.42 -22.23
C THR A 146 4.62 11.31 -21.49
N ALA A 147 5.34 12.18 -22.22
CA ALA A 147 6.28 13.12 -21.61
C ALA A 147 5.57 14.09 -20.66
N ALA A 148 4.46 14.71 -21.11
CA ALA A 148 3.68 15.64 -20.31
C ALA A 148 3.13 14.99 -19.03
N SER A 149 2.50 13.80 -19.15
CA SER A 149 1.96 13.08 -17.99
C SER A 149 3.05 12.58 -17.04
N THR A 150 4.25 12.27 -17.55
CA THR A 150 5.40 11.90 -16.72
C THR A 150 5.92 13.10 -15.94
N VAL A 151 6.13 14.25 -16.59
CA VAL A 151 6.60 15.48 -15.92
C VAL A 151 5.58 15.98 -14.90
N LEU A 152 4.31 16.12 -15.31
CA LEU A 152 3.23 16.53 -14.40
C LEU A 152 3.06 15.54 -13.26
N GLY A 153 3.12 14.24 -13.57
CA GLY A 153 2.97 13.20 -12.57
C GLY A 153 4.15 13.16 -11.58
N PHE A 154 5.37 13.38 -12.05
CA PHE A 154 6.55 13.48 -11.20
C PHE A 154 6.48 14.69 -10.27
N TYR A 155 6.11 15.85 -10.81
CA TYR A 155 5.88 17.05 -10.01
C TYR A 155 4.82 16.82 -8.93
N ASN A 156 3.69 16.21 -9.30
CA ASN A 156 2.62 15.89 -8.37
C ASN A 156 2.97 14.82 -7.32
N ALA A 157 3.88 13.89 -7.63
CA ALA A 157 4.36 12.91 -6.67
C ALA A 157 5.36 13.52 -5.67
N ARG A 158 6.08 14.56 -6.06
CA ARG A 158 7.16 15.17 -5.28
C ARG A 158 6.72 16.35 -4.42
N ARG A 159 5.61 17.00 -4.76
CA ARG A 159 5.01 18.07 -3.94
C ARG A 159 4.49 17.50 -2.63
N LEU A 160 4.45 18.35 -1.61
CA LEU A 160 3.79 18.02 -0.36
C LEU A 160 2.31 17.67 -0.61
N ALA A 161 1.86 16.60 0.04
CA ALA A 161 0.47 16.19 0.02
C ALA A 161 -0.41 17.34 0.52
N ARG A 162 -1.53 17.57 -0.18
CA ARG A 162 -2.47 18.62 0.21
C ARG A 162 -3.26 18.18 1.44
N VAL A 163 -3.66 19.12 2.27
CA VAL A 163 -4.65 18.85 3.32
C VAL A 163 -6.02 18.67 2.66
N VAL A 164 -6.73 17.60 3.03
CA VAL A 164 -8.10 17.32 2.60
C VAL A 164 -8.97 17.24 3.86
N ASP A 165 -9.98 18.10 3.93
CA ASP A 165 -10.94 18.14 5.02
C ASP A 165 -12.14 17.24 4.73
N VAL A 166 -12.51 16.39 5.68
CA VAL A 166 -13.61 15.44 5.54
C VAL A 166 -14.43 15.38 6.82
N ASP A 167 -15.71 15.69 6.73
CA ASP A 167 -16.65 15.46 7.82
C ASP A 167 -17.21 14.05 7.74
N ILE A 168 -17.13 13.30 8.85
CA ILE A 168 -17.65 11.94 8.94
C ILE A 168 -18.79 11.90 9.95
N PRO A 169 -20.04 11.65 9.50
CA PRO A 169 -21.18 11.53 10.38
C PRO A 169 -21.16 10.21 11.17
N ILE A 170 -21.12 10.31 12.50
CA ILE A 170 -21.17 9.19 13.45
C ILE A 170 -22.52 9.22 14.17
N ALA A 171 -23.24 8.10 14.14
CA ALA A 171 -24.52 7.97 14.84
C ALA A 171 -24.30 8.02 16.36
N ASN A 172 -25.19 8.72 17.08
CA ASN A 172 -25.12 8.88 18.54
C ASN A 172 -23.78 9.44 19.04
N LEU A 173 -23.12 10.30 18.27
CA LEU A 173 -21.86 10.92 18.65
C LEU A 173 -22.05 11.77 19.94
N PRO A 174 -21.31 11.50 21.03
CA PRO A 174 -21.32 12.32 22.23
C PRO A 174 -21.03 13.80 21.91
N PRO A 175 -21.71 14.76 22.57
CA PRO A 175 -21.50 16.19 22.33
C PRO A 175 -20.04 16.64 22.44
N GLU A 176 -19.28 16.04 23.36
CA GLU A 176 -17.88 16.33 23.64
C GLU A 176 -16.95 15.88 22.50
N LEU A 177 -17.36 14.86 21.72
CA LEU A 177 -16.62 14.39 20.54
C LEU A 177 -17.02 15.13 19.25
N LYS A 178 -17.97 16.07 19.32
CA LYS A 178 -18.35 16.89 18.16
C LYS A 178 -17.20 17.78 17.75
N GLY A 179 -16.72 17.57 16.53
CA GLY A 179 -15.58 18.32 16.01
C GLY A 179 -14.23 17.69 16.35
N PHE A 180 -14.19 16.53 17.03
CA PHE A 180 -12.97 15.78 17.26
C PHE A 180 -12.26 15.53 15.92
N THR A 181 -10.98 15.87 15.88
CA THR A 181 -10.16 15.86 14.66
C THR A 181 -9.16 14.72 14.65
N ILE A 182 -9.19 13.93 13.57
CA ILE A 182 -8.22 12.88 13.30
C ILE A 182 -7.44 13.28 12.04
N VAL A 183 -6.13 13.45 12.13
CA VAL A 183 -5.28 13.56 10.93
C VAL A 183 -4.80 12.19 10.54
N GLN A 184 -5.24 11.72 9.38
CA GLN A 184 -4.82 10.46 8.78
C GLN A 184 -3.62 10.69 7.84
N LEU A 185 -2.54 9.96 8.10
CA LEU A 185 -1.42 9.76 7.20
C LEU A 185 -1.43 8.30 6.72
N SER A 186 -1.14 8.07 5.46
CA SER A 186 -1.18 6.70 4.91
C SER A 186 -0.18 6.53 3.78
N ASP A 187 0.35 5.33 3.59
CA ASP A 187 1.10 4.96 2.39
C ASP A 187 2.22 5.96 2.03
N ILE A 188 3.05 6.31 3.03
CA ILE A 188 4.15 7.26 2.84
C ILE A 188 5.26 6.63 1.98
N HIS A 189 5.51 5.32 2.13
CA HIS A 189 6.57 4.57 1.45
C HIS A 189 7.95 5.24 1.50
N VAL A 190 8.40 5.58 2.71
CA VAL A 190 9.79 6.01 2.95
C VAL A 190 10.73 4.99 2.32
N SER A 191 11.64 5.50 1.49
CA SER A 191 12.46 4.71 0.59
C SER A 191 13.68 5.50 0.13
N SER A 192 14.48 4.92 -0.77
CA SER A 192 15.55 5.65 -1.44
C SER A 192 15.06 6.86 -2.25
N THR A 193 13.75 6.93 -2.57
CA THR A 193 13.14 8.02 -3.33
C THR A 193 12.30 8.98 -2.46
N ILE A 194 11.81 8.56 -1.29
CA ILE A 194 11.10 9.40 -0.32
C ILE A 194 11.90 9.39 0.98
N ARG A 195 12.54 10.51 1.30
CA ARG A 195 13.50 10.62 2.41
C ARG A 195 13.06 11.66 3.44
N ARG A 196 13.84 11.73 4.52
CA ARG A 196 13.66 12.60 5.70
C ARG A 196 13.01 13.96 5.42
N ARG A 197 13.52 14.74 4.45
CA ARG A 197 12.99 16.08 4.13
C ARG A 197 11.48 16.09 3.82
N TYR A 198 10.98 15.05 3.14
CA TYR A 198 9.55 14.93 2.85
C TYR A 198 8.76 14.61 4.12
N ILE A 199 9.34 13.79 5.01
CA ILE A 199 8.73 13.41 6.28
C ILE A 199 8.69 14.60 7.24
N ASP A 200 9.77 15.38 7.31
CA ASP A 200 9.79 16.65 8.04
C ASP A 200 8.64 17.55 7.56
N ALA A 201 8.47 17.74 6.24
CA ALA A 201 7.38 18.57 5.71
C ALA A 201 5.97 18.02 6.00
N ILE A 202 5.78 16.69 6.02
CA ILE A 202 4.51 16.08 6.42
C ILE A 202 4.23 16.32 7.90
N VAL A 203 5.24 16.15 8.75
CA VAL A 203 5.13 16.35 10.19
C VAL A 203 4.80 17.80 10.50
N ASP A 204 5.50 18.74 9.89
CA ASP A 204 5.26 20.18 10.07
C ASP A 204 3.81 20.53 9.65
N ALA A 205 3.39 20.09 8.46
CA ALA A 205 2.02 20.31 7.98
C ALA A 205 0.95 19.63 8.84
N THR A 206 1.27 18.47 9.45
CA THR A 206 0.34 17.77 10.35
C THR A 206 0.22 18.50 11.69
N ASN A 207 1.33 18.93 12.26
CA ASN A 207 1.35 19.66 13.54
C ASN A 207 0.67 21.03 13.41
N GLU A 208 0.77 21.70 12.26
CA GLU A 208 0.03 22.93 11.96
C GLU A 208 -1.49 22.76 12.05
N LEU A 209 -2.02 21.56 11.80
CA LEU A 209 -3.44 21.25 11.92
C LEU A 209 -3.92 21.08 13.36
N LYS A 210 -2.99 20.92 14.32
CA LYS A 210 -3.25 20.72 15.75
C LYS A 210 -4.33 19.66 16.03
N PRO A 211 -4.16 18.42 15.51
CA PRO A 211 -5.19 17.41 15.62
C PRO A 211 -5.37 16.88 17.05
N ASP A 212 -6.56 16.38 17.34
CA ASP A 212 -6.81 15.63 18.57
C ASP A 212 -6.08 14.29 18.54
N LEU A 213 -6.00 13.64 17.38
CA LEU A 213 -5.32 12.37 17.18
C LEU A 213 -4.64 12.29 15.81
N VAL A 214 -3.46 11.66 15.73
CA VAL A 214 -2.86 11.27 14.45
C VAL A 214 -3.03 9.77 14.24
N ALA A 215 -3.57 9.39 13.09
CA ALA A 215 -3.74 8.02 12.67
C ALA A 215 -2.82 7.72 11.48
N ILE A 216 -1.97 6.71 11.60
CA ILE A 216 -1.14 6.23 10.51
C ILE A 216 -1.64 4.86 10.05
N THR A 217 -2.19 4.79 8.84
CA THR A 217 -2.87 3.59 8.36
C THR A 217 -1.99 2.71 7.46
N GLY A 218 -0.78 2.38 7.92
CA GLY A 218 0.13 1.42 7.28
C GLY A 218 0.93 1.92 6.07
N ASP A 219 1.80 1.04 5.55
CA ASP A 219 2.67 1.27 4.39
C ASP A 219 3.57 2.52 4.53
N LEU A 220 4.23 2.62 5.68
CA LEU A 220 5.18 3.69 5.98
C LEU A 220 6.50 3.52 5.22
N VAL A 221 6.93 2.29 4.92
CA VAL A 221 8.33 2.00 4.54
C VAL A 221 8.49 0.95 3.45
N ASP A 222 9.50 1.13 2.59
CA ASP A 222 9.85 0.22 1.48
C ASP A 222 11.28 -0.34 1.62
N GLY A 223 11.72 -0.63 2.85
CA GLY A 223 13.08 -1.11 3.13
C GLY A 223 13.28 -1.44 4.60
N SER A 224 14.46 -1.93 4.97
CA SER A 224 14.73 -2.38 6.34
C SER A 224 14.97 -1.21 7.31
N VAL A 225 14.78 -1.47 8.61
CA VAL A 225 15.03 -0.49 9.68
C VAL A 225 16.44 0.12 9.59
N PRO A 226 17.55 -0.65 9.45
CA PRO A 226 18.89 -0.05 9.36
C PRO A 226 19.05 0.94 8.21
N ALA A 227 18.36 0.73 7.09
CA ALA A 227 18.45 1.60 5.93
C ALA A 227 17.59 2.88 6.07
N LEU A 228 16.46 2.81 6.78
CA LEU A 228 15.43 3.85 6.73
C LEU A 228 15.10 4.53 8.07
N ARG A 229 15.60 4.02 9.21
CA ARG A 229 15.31 4.57 10.56
C ARG A 229 15.51 6.09 10.67
N ASP A 230 16.60 6.61 10.10
CA ASP A 230 16.93 8.03 10.20
C ASP A 230 16.04 8.91 9.31
N HIS A 231 15.39 8.32 8.30
CA HIS A 231 14.44 8.99 7.43
C HIS A 231 13.04 9.04 8.05
N ILE A 232 12.64 8.03 8.81
CA ILE A 232 11.35 7.97 9.49
C ILE A 232 11.34 8.66 10.86
N ALA A 233 12.51 8.85 11.48
CA ALA A 233 12.67 9.48 12.79
C ALA A 233 11.86 10.79 13.01
N PRO A 234 11.66 11.66 12.01
CA PRO A 234 10.80 12.84 12.17
C PRO A 234 9.36 12.55 12.63
N LEU A 235 8.79 11.38 12.32
CA LEU A 235 7.45 11.02 12.77
C LEU A 235 7.31 11.02 14.29
N GLY A 236 8.39 10.83 15.04
CA GLY A 236 8.39 10.95 16.50
C GLY A 236 8.17 12.37 17.02
N ARG A 237 8.12 13.38 16.15
CA ARG A 237 7.76 14.77 16.48
C ARG A 237 6.31 15.11 16.15
N LEU A 238 5.49 14.13 15.75
CA LEU A 238 4.06 14.35 15.55
C LEU A 238 3.40 14.74 16.88
N GLU A 239 2.70 15.87 16.88
CA GLU A 239 2.01 16.43 18.04
C GLU A 239 0.50 16.27 17.87
N SER A 240 -0.16 15.78 18.91
CA SER A 240 -1.62 15.69 19.02
C SER A 240 -2.03 15.57 20.47
N ARG A 241 -3.32 15.83 20.76
CA ARG A 241 -3.84 15.77 22.14
C ARG A 241 -3.80 14.36 22.72
N HIS A 242 -4.12 13.36 21.91
CA HIS A 242 -4.30 11.96 22.31
C HIS A 242 -3.21 11.03 21.77
N GLY A 243 -2.22 11.56 21.03
CA GLY A 243 -1.09 10.80 20.54
C GLY A 243 -1.28 10.24 19.12
N THR A 244 -0.26 9.49 18.70
CA THR A 244 -0.19 8.92 17.34
C THR A 244 -0.34 7.40 17.37
N TYR A 245 -1.30 6.90 16.61
CA TYR A 245 -1.63 5.48 16.52
C TYR A 245 -1.38 4.93 15.14
N VAL A 246 -0.83 3.71 15.06
CA VAL A 246 -0.37 3.12 13.80
C VAL A 246 -0.91 1.71 13.65
N CYS A 247 -1.44 1.36 12.48
CA CYS A 247 -1.64 -0.03 12.08
C CYS A 247 -0.59 -0.44 11.05
N THR A 248 -0.30 -1.74 10.93
CA THR A 248 0.64 -2.23 9.89
C THR A 248 -0.06 -2.33 8.54
N GLY A 249 0.67 -2.01 7.48
CA GLY A 249 0.34 -2.31 6.10
C GLY A 249 1.15 -3.49 5.57
N ASN A 250 0.91 -3.91 4.33
CA ASN A 250 1.58 -5.06 3.75
C ASN A 250 3.08 -4.80 3.53
N HIS A 251 3.50 -3.54 3.36
CA HIS A 251 4.89 -3.17 3.14
C HIS A 251 5.77 -3.30 4.38
N GLU A 252 5.22 -3.15 5.59
CA GLU A 252 5.93 -3.50 6.81
C GLU A 252 6.31 -4.98 6.81
N TYR A 253 5.40 -5.88 6.41
CA TYR A 253 5.68 -7.32 6.33
C TYR A 253 6.70 -7.68 5.25
N TYR A 254 6.69 -6.98 4.11
CA TYR A 254 7.72 -7.15 3.09
C TYR A 254 9.11 -6.69 3.57
N SER A 255 9.13 -5.77 4.53
CA SER A 255 10.32 -5.08 5.01
C SER A 255 10.83 -5.57 6.37
N GLY A 256 10.19 -6.59 6.96
CA GLY A 256 10.50 -7.12 8.29
C GLY A 256 9.68 -6.47 9.39
N ALA A 257 8.37 -6.75 9.42
CA ALA A 257 7.40 -6.11 10.30
C ALA A 257 7.80 -6.08 11.79
N PRO A 258 8.30 -7.17 12.42
CA PRO A 258 8.66 -7.13 13.84
C PRO A 258 9.67 -6.03 14.19
N ALA A 259 10.71 -5.86 13.36
CA ALA A 259 11.72 -4.83 13.58
C ALA A 259 11.15 -3.42 13.37
N TRP A 260 10.25 -3.25 12.39
CA TRP A 260 9.57 -1.99 12.15
C TRP A 260 8.61 -1.61 13.27
N VAL A 261 7.85 -2.57 13.81
CA VAL A 261 6.97 -2.34 14.96
C VAL A 261 7.77 -1.87 16.18
N GLU A 262 8.91 -2.52 16.45
CA GLU A 262 9.83 -2.10 17.52
C GLU A 262 10.36 -0.68 17.29
N GLU A 263 10.79 -0.36 16.08
CA GLU A 263 11.33 0.96 15.73
C GLU A 263 10.27 2.07 15.83
N LEU A 264 9.04 1.81 15.37
CA LEU A 264 7.93 2.77 15.48
C LEU A 264 7.58 3.06 16.94
N ARG A 265 7.57 2.02 17.79
CA ARG A 265 7.42 2.19 19.25
C ARG A 265 8.58 2.98 19.85
N ARG A 266 9.82 2.70 19.44
CA ARG A 266 11.03 3.40 19.91
C ARG A 266 10.98 4.91 19.63
N ILE A 267 10.40 5.33 18.50
CA ILE A 267 10.24 6.76 18.16
C ILE A 267 8.96 7.38 18.74
N GLY A 268 8.23 6.68 19.61
CA GLY A 268 7.09 7.22 20.37
C GLY A 268 5.71 7.00 19.74
N LEU A 269 5.58 6.15 18.71
CA LEU A 269 4.30 5.84 18.09
C LEU A 269 3.64 4.61 18.73
N THR A 270 2.32 4.65 18.90
CA THR A 270 1.58 3.50 19.45
C THR A 270 1.10 2.59 18.33
N VAL A 271 1.77 1.44 18.16
CA VAL A 271 1.39 0.44 17.17
C VAL A 271 0.28 -0.47 17.70
N LEU A 272 -0.86 -0.49 17.01
CA LEU A 272 -2.05 -1.30 17.32
C LEU A 272 -2.09 -2.52 16.40
N GLU A 273 -1.88 -3.71 16.97
CA GLU A 273 -1.96 -5.00 16.27
C GLU A 273 -3.08 -5.86 16.90
N ASN A 274 -4.29 -5.79 16.34
CA ASN A 274 -5.51 -6.41 16.86
C ASN A 274 -5.77 -6.04 18.33
N GLN A 275 -5.63 -4.75 18.63
CA GLN A 275 -5.83 -4.19 19.97
C GLN A 275 -6.39 -2.78 19.86
N HIS A 276 -6.85 -2.25 20.98
CA HIS A 276 -7.40 -0.91 21.07
C HIS A 276 -6.81 -0.13 22.24
N VAL A 277 -7.08 1.17 22.20
CA VAL A 277 -7.01 2.07 23.34
C VAL A 277 -8.35 2.76 23.50
N VAL A 278 -8.65 3.18 24.72
CA VAL A 278 -9.82 4.02 25.02
C VAL A 278 -9.29 5.40 25.41
N LEU A 279 -9.71 6.41 24.67
CA LEU A 279 -9.38 7.80 24.91
C LEU A 279 -10.48 8.44 25.74
N ASP A 280 -10.10 9.28 26.69
CA ASP A 280 -11.01 10.20 27.37
C ASP A 280 -10.82 11.59 26.76
N HIS A 281 -11.80 12.06 25.99
CA HIS A 281 -11.84 13.41 25.46
C HIS A 281 -12.95 14.18 26.17
N GLU A 282 -12.55 14.96 27.18
CA GLU A 282 -13.45 15.86 27.93
C GLU A 282 -14.59 15.13 28.63
N GLY A 283 -14.33 13.91 29.11
CA GLY A 283 -15.31 13.06 29.80
C GLY A 283 -16.06 12.10 28.88
N ALA A 284 -15.90 12.21 27.55
CA ALA A 284 -16.43 11.25 26.59
C ALA A 284 -15.37 10.22 26.17
N ALA A 285 -15.76 8.95 26.14
CA ALA A 285 -14.90 7.86 25.70
C ALA A 285 -14.94 7.68 24.18
N LEU A 286 -13.77 7.47 23.57
CA LEU A 286 -13.60 7.10 22.16
C LEU A 286 -12.69 5.88 22.08
N THR A 287 -13.15 4.79 21.48
CA THR A 287 -12.29 3.61 21.26
C THR A 287 -11.57 3.73 19.93
N VAL A 288 -10.25 3.65 19.97
CA VAL A 288 -9.39 3.59 18.78
C VAL A 288 -8.73 2.23 18.73
N ALA A 289 -9.16 1.43 17.77
CA ALA A 289 -8.65 0.09 17.51
C ALA A 289 -7.72 0.10 16.30
N GLY A 290 -6.82 -0.87 16.23
CA GLY A 290 -6.05 -1.14 15.03
C GLY A 290 -5.82 -2.63 14.83
N VAL A 291 -5.79 -3.04 13.57
CA VAL A 291 -5.56 -4.43 13.14
C VAL A 291 -4.28 -4.52 12.33
N THR A 292 -3.71 -5.72 12.25
CA THR A 292 -2.64 -5.99 11.29
C THR A 292 -3.13 -5.92 9.85
N ASP A 293 -2.20 -5.81 8.90
CA ASP A 293 -2.52 -5.91 7.47
C ASP A 293 -3.37 -7.16 7.17
N PHE A 294 -4.35 -7.01 6.28
CA PHE A 294 -5.28 -8.10 5.91
C PHE A 294 -4.54 -9.36 5.44
N GLY A 295 -3.42 -9.19 4.71
CA GLY A 295 -2.59 -10.26 4.19
C GLY A 295 -1.50 -10.77 5.14
N ALA A 296 -1.35 -10.18 6.33
CA ALA A 296 -0.28 -10.49 7.28
C ALA A 296 -0.18 -11.97 7.67
N HIS A 297 -1.30 -12.68 7.73
CA HIS A 297 -1.37 -14.11 8.04
C HIS A 297 -0.58 -15.02 7.08
N HIS A 298 -0.23 -14.54 5.88
CA HIS A 298 0.66 -15.27 4.97
C HIS A 298 2.14 -15.23 5.39
N PHE A 299 2.53 -14.22 6.18
CA PHE A 299 3.87 -14.07 6.75
C PHE A 299 3.95 -14.72 8.12
N ASP A 300 2.93 -14.48 8.94
CA ASP A 300 2.80 -14.99 10.30
C ASP A 300 1.32 -15.25 10.60
N PRO A 301 0.89 -16.53 10.74
CA PRO A 301 -0.50 -16.88 11.01
C PRO A 301 -1.11 -16.20 12.24
N GLU A 302 -0.30 -15.87 13.26
CA GLU A 302 -0.74 -15.20 14.48
C GLU A 302 -1.08 -13.72 14.24
N LYS A 303 -0.57 -13.15 13.14
CA LYS A 303 -0.81 -11.77 12.73
C LYS A 303 -2.01 -11.63 11.81
N ARG A 304 -3.00 -12.54 11.85
CA ARG A 304 -4.24 -12.38 11.08
C ARG A 304 -4.98 -11.11 11.50
N SER A 305 -5.42 -10.30 10.54
CA SER A 305 -6.26 -9.13 10.79
C SER A 305 -7.58 -9.57 11.44
N ASP A 306 -7.86 -9.07 12.64
CA ASP A 306 -9.01 -9.49 13.44
C ASP A 306 -9.68 -8.28 14.13
N PRO A 307 -10.66 -7.64 13.47
CA PRO A 307 -11.41 -6.53 14.06
C PRO A 307 -12.17 -6.88 15.33
N GLN A 308 -12.63 -8.14 15.49
CA GLN A 308 -13.35 -8.57 16.69
C GLN A 308 -12.41 -8.64 17.89
N ALA A 309 -11.24 -9.25 17.70
CA ALA A 309 -10.20 -9.25 18.73
C ALA A 309 -9.74 -7.82 19.08
N ALA A 310 -9.64 -6.95 18.07
CA ALA A 310 -9.19 -5.57 18.27
C ALA A 310 -10.05 -4.77 19.24
N VAL A 311 -11.37 -5.01 19.28
CA VAL A 311 -12.32 -4.31 20.17
C VAL A 311 -12.76 -5.15 21.37
N ALA A 312 -12.24 -6.36 21.53
CA ALA A 312 -12.61 -7.23 22.64
C ALA A 312 -12.29 -6.55 23.99
N GLY A 313 -13.30 -6.41 24.85
CA GLY A 313 -13.18 -5.74 26.15
C GLY A 313 -13.21 -4.20 26.10
N SER A 314 -13.38 -3.59 24.93
CA SER A 314 -13.64 -2.15 24.83
C SER A 314 -15.04 -1.81 25.34
N PRO A 315 -15.27 -0.59 25.86
CA PRO A 315 -16.60 -0.15 26.28
C PRO A 315 -17.65 -0.32 25.18
N GLU A 316 -18.86 -0.69 25.59
CA GLU A 316 -20.05 -0.69 24.72
C GLU A 316 -20.58 0.75 24.59
N ASP A 317 -21.38 1.00 23.55
CA ASP A 317 -22.07 2.27 23.30
C ASP A 317 -21.18 3.53 23.22
N VAL A 318 -19.89 3.36 22.97
CA VAL A 318 -18.95 4.45 22.65
C VAL A 318 -18.60 4.40 21.16
N PRO A 319 -18.32 5.55 20.51
CA PRO A 319 -17.84 5.53 19.14
C PRO A 319 -16.56 4.70 18.98
N ARG A 320 -16.49 3.90 17.91
CA ARG A 320 -15.35 3.04 17.60
C ARG A 320 -14.72 3.40 16.26
N VAL A 321 -13.44 3.77 16.29
CA VAL A 321 -12.61 4.04 15.10
C VAL A 321 -11.61 2.90 14.93
N LEU A 322 -11.56 2.29 13.75
CA LEU A 322 -10.62 1.24 13.38
C LEU A 322 -9.57 1.75 12.39
N LEU A 323 -8.30 1.54 12.72
CA LEU A 323 -7.18 1.68 11.80
C LEU A 323 -6.93 0.33 11.11
N ALA A 324 -7.22 0.25 9.82
CA ALA A 324 -7.00 -0.95 9.02
C ALA A 324 -6.44 -0.56 7.65
N HIS A 325 -5.20 -0.96 7.35
CA HIS A 325 -4.52 -0.53 6.14
C HIS A 325 -5.32 -0.84 4.87
N GLN A 326 -5.82 -2.07 4.72
CA GLN A 326 -6.62 -2.46 3.55
C GLN A 326 -8.12 -2.24 3.78
N PRO A 327 -8.86 -1.68 2.80
CA PRO A 327 -10.32 -1.60 2.84
C PRO A 327 -11.02 -2.96 3.00
N ARG A 328 -10.34 -4.06 2.67
CA ARG A 328 -10.85 -5.44 2.80
C ARG A 328 -11.23 -5.88 4.22
N SER A 329 -10.76 -5.19 5.26
CA SER A 329 -11.19 -5.48 6.63
C SER A 329 -12.62 -5.00 6.92
N ALA A 330 -13.24 -4.20 6.04
CA ALA A 330 -14.52 -3.54 6.30
C ALA A 330 -15.69 -4.48 6.65
N PRO A 331 -15.89 -5.66 6.00
CA PRO A 331 -16.97 -6.56 6.39
C PRO A 331 -16.82 -7.05 7.85
N ALA A 332 -15.62 -7.50 8.23
CA ALA A 332 -15.36 -7.94 9.60
C ALA A 332 -15.39 -6.78 10.61
N ALA A 333 -15.00 -5.57 10.19
CA ALA A 333 -15.12 -4.36 11.02
C ALA A 333 -16.59 -3.99 11.28
N ALA A 334 -17.45 -4.11 10.26
CA ALA A 334 -18.89 -3.87 10.40
C ALA A 334 -19.52 -4.89 11.37
N GLU A 335 -19.13 -6.16 11.27
CA GLU A 335 -19.56 -7.22 12.21
C GLU A 335 -19.06 -6.98 13.64
N ALA A 336 -17.91 -6.32 13.82
CA ALA A 336 -17.36 -5.94 15.13
C ALA A 336 -17.97 -4.66 15.73
N GLY A 337 -18.98 -4.08 15.06
CA GLY A 337 -19.65 -2.87 15.54
C GLY A 337 -18.77 -1.61 15.46
N ILE A 338 -17.82 -1.57 14.53
CA ILE A 338 -17.03 -0.36 14.25
C ILE A 338 -17.91 0.70 13.57
N ASP A 339 -17.78 1.96 13.98
CA ASP A 339 -18.52 3.07 13.37
C ASP A 339 -17.73 3.73 12.23
N LEU A 340 -16.40 3.79 12.34
CA LEU A 340 -15.52 4.36 11.34
C LEU A 340 -14.26 3.51 11.12
N GLN A 341 -14.01 3.08 9.88
CA GLN A 341 -12.74 2.51 9.46
C GLN A 341 -11.92 3.53 8.64
N LEU A 342 -10.65 3.69 9.02
CA LEU A 342 -9.66 4.45 8.27
C LEU A 342 -8.71 3.49 7.56
N SER A 343 -8.62 3.63 6.24
CA SER A 343 -7.81 2.76 5.36
C SER A 343 -6.98 3.56 4.36
N GLY A 344 -6.00 2.89 3.77
CA GLY A 344 -5.15 3.37 2.68
C GLY A 344 -5.05 2.32 1.58
N HIS A 345 -3.83 1.90 1.26
CA HIS A 345 -3.47 0.75 0.40
C HIS A 345 -3.71 0.95 -1.11
N THR A 346 -4.80 1.59 -1.47
CA THR A 346 -5.24 1.69 -2.88
C THR A 346 -4.50 2.77 -3.65
N HIS A 347 -3.91 3.75 -2.96
CA HIS A 347 -3.38 5.01 -3.51
C HIS A 347 -4.38 5.79 -4.40
N GLY A 348 -5.67 5.46 -4.33
CA GLY A 348 -6.66 5.86 -5.32
C GLY A 348 -6.27 5.49 -6.77
N GLY A 349 -5.55 4.38 -6.95
CA GLY A 349 -4.99 3.91 -8.22
C GLY A 349 -3.67 4.59 -8.65
N GLN A 350 -3.18 5.57 -7.89
CA GLN A 350 -1.94 6.37 -8.07
C GLN A 350 -1.78 7.14 -9.40
N PHE A 351 -2.07 6.55 -10.53
CA PHE A 351 -2.18 7.23 -11.80
C PHE A 351 -3.32 6.68 -12.66
N TRP A 352 -4.05 7.57 -13.33
CA TRP A 352 -5.10 7.19 -14.27
C TRP A 352 -4.52 6.30 -15.39
N PRO A 353 -5.23 5.25 -15.82
CA PRO A 353 -6.60 4.84 -15.48
C PRO A 353 -6.68 3.74 -14.40
N TRP A 354 -5.59 3.45 -13.68
CA TRP A 354 -5.50 2.25 -12.82
C TRP A 354 -6.53 2.19 -11.69
N MET A 355 -7.11 3.33 -11.31
CA MET A 355 -8.22 3.42 -10.36
C MET A 355 -9.42 2.54 -10.74
N TYR A 356 -9.67 2.30 -12.04
CA TYR A 356 -10.77 1.45 -12.51
C TYR A 356 -10.52 -0.04 -12.32
N PHE A 357 -9.27 -0.43 -12.09
CA PHE A 357 -8.88 -1.84 -11.86
C PHE A 357 -8.73 -2.17 -10.37
N VAL A 358 -8.60 -1.17 -9.49
CA VAL A 358 -8.57 -1.36 -8.03
C VAL A 358 -9.77 -2.17 -7.51
N PRO A 359 -11.02 -1.95 -7.99
CA PRO A 359 -12.19 -2.75 -7.57
C PRO A 359 -12.09 -4.25 -7.81
N LEU A 360 -11.17 -4.73 -8.65
CA LEU A 360 -10.96 -6.16 -8.87
C LEU A 360 -10.33 -6.86 -7.66
N GLN A 361 -9.73 -6.10 -6.74
CA GLN A 361 -9.03 -6.63 -5.56
C GLN A 361 -9.46 -5.99 -4.25
N GLN A 362 -9.97 -4.75 -4.28
CA GLN A 362 -10.33 -3.96 -3.10
C GLN A 362 -11.77 -3.46 -3.21
N PRO A 363 -12.60 -3.54 -2.16
CA PRO A 363 -14.00 -3.17 -2.23
C PRO A 363 -14.23 -1.66 -2.40
N PHE A 364 -13.27 -0.83 -1.95
CA PHE A 364 -13.36 0.62 -1.98
C PHE A 364 -12.05 1.20 -2.52
N VAL A 365 -12.14 2.29 -3.29
CA VAL A 365 -10.97 2.87 -3.99
C VAL A 365 -10.41 4.09 -3.27
N HIS A 366 -11.21 5.10 -2.95
CA HIS A 366 -10.77 6.30 -2.23
C HIS A 366 -11.98 7.10 -1.73
N GLY A 367 -11.78 7.99 -0.75
CA GLY A 367 -12.84 8.84 -0.20
C GLY A 367 -13.74 8.12 0.80
N LEU A 368 -14.88 8.74 1.12
CA LEU A 368 -15.85 8.24 2.09
C LEU A 368 -16.86 7.28 1.44
N HIS A 369 -17.06 6.12 2.07
CA HIS A 369 -18.00 5.07 1.70
C HIS A 369 -18.83 4.64 2.91
N ARG A 370 -19.89 3.87 2.68
CA ARG A 370 -20.68 3.23 3.73
C ARG A 370 -20.88 1.74 3.45
N LEU A 371 -20.82 0.94 4.52
CA LEU A 371 -21.21 -0.46 4.54
C LEU A 371 -22.15 -0.67 5.73
N GLY A 372 -23.46 -0.62 5.49
CA GLY A 372 -24.45 -0.54 6.57
C GLY A 372 -24.19 0.70 7.44
N ARG A 373 -23.99 0.50 8.75
CA ARG A 373 -23.67 1.59 9.70
C ARG A 373 -22.21 2.07 9.62
N LEU A 374 -21.29 1.21 9.18
CA LEU A 374 -19.87 1.50 9.13
C LEU A 374 -19.58 2.58 8.07
N ALA A 375 -18.95 3.67 8.47
CA ALA A 375 -18.27 4.59 7.57
C ALA A 375 -16.87 4.06 7.23
N ILE A 376 -16.48 4.10 5.97
CA ILE A 376 -15.11 3.74 5.55
C ILE A 376 -14.50 4.93 4.82
N TYR A 377 -13.41 5.49 5.35
CA TYR A 377 -12.62 6.47 4.63
C TYR A 377 -11.35 5.82 4.09
N VAL A 378 -11.17 5.85 2.77
CA VAL A 378 -9.98 5.31 2.10
C VAL A 378 -9.12 6.47 1.60
N SER A 379 -7.97 6.66 2.23
CA SER A 379 -6.99 7.66 1.83
C SER A 379 -6.39 7.35 0.46
N ARG A 380 -6.09 8.38 -0.32
CA ARG A 380 -5.29 8.25 -1.54
C ARG A 380 -3.80 8.08 -1.25
N GLY A 381 -3.38 8.07 0.02
CA GLY A 381 -1.98 8.02 0.43
C GLY A 381 -1.33 9.40 0.44
N THR A 382 -0.45 9.59 1.41
CA THR A 382 0.34 10.80 1.66
C THR A 382 1.63 10.79 0.84
N GLY A 383 2.18 9.61 0.52
CA GLY A 383 3.36 9.44 -0.33
C GLY A 383 3.01 8.99 -1.75
N TYR A 384 3.86 8.13 -2.30
CA TYR A 384 3.60 7.37 -3.53
C TYR A 384 4.34 6.04 -3.42
N TRP A 385 3.81 5.01 -4.06
CA TRP A 385 4.39 3.67 -4.11
C TRP A 385 5.02 3.37 -5.47
N GLY A 386 6.28 2.92 -5.48
CA GLY A 386 6.95 2.51 -6.70
C GLY A 386 7.29 3.71 -7.61
N PRO A 387 6.65 3.89 -8.79
CA PRO A 387 6.91 5.03 -9.66
C PRO A 387 6.71 6.36 -8.92
N PRO A 388 7.70 7.27 -8.92
CA PRO A 388 7.52 8.63 -8.41
C PRO A 388 6.68 9.46 -9.39
N LYS A 389 5.43 9.05 -9.59
CA LYS A 389 4.49 9.60 -10.56
C LYS A 389 3.07 9.49 -10.01
N ARG A 390 2.36 10.61 -9.86
CA ARG A 390 0.94 10.65 -9.47
C ARG A 390 0.12 11.48 -10.47
N PHE A 391 -0.90 10.89 -11.09
CA PHE A 391 -1.70 11.57 -12.12
C PHE A 391 -3.19 11.23 -12.04
N GLY A 392 -4.07 12.21 -11.83
CA GLY A 392 -5.49 11.93 -11.57
C GLY A 392 -5.76 11.25 -10.22
N ALA A 393 -4.73 11.23 -9.35
CA ALA A 393 -4.81 10.70 -7.99
C ALA A 393 -3.92 11.51 -7.05
N PRO A 394 -4.32 12.72 -6.64
CA PRO A 394 -3.51 13.55 -5.76
C PRO A 394 -3.27 12.84 -4.42
N SER A 395 -2.09 13.02 -3.85
CA SER A 395 -1.80 12.61 -2.46
C SER A 395 -2.50 13.52 -1.47
N GLU A 396 -2.71 13.03 -0.26
CA GLU A 396 -3.43 13.75 0.79
C GLU A 396 -2.85 13.53 2.19
N ILE A 397 -2.97 14.58 3.01
CA ILE A 397 -3.01 14.54 4.47
C ILE A 397 -4.47 14.78 4.81
N THR A 398 -5.16 13.78 5.34
CA THR A 398 -6.61 13.90 5.52
C THR A 398 -6.91 14.35 6.94
N ARG A 399 -7.53 15.52 7.10
CA ARG A 399 -8.11 15.95 8.37
C ARG A 399 -9.57 15.54 8.41
N ILE A 400 -9.84 14.53 9.20
CA ILE A 400 -11.17 13.99 9.45
C ILE A 400 -11.75 14.70 10.66
N ARG A 401 -13.01 15.14 10.56
CA ARG A 401 -13.75 15.73 11.66
C ARG A 401 -14.99 14.90 11.95
N LEU A 402 -15.15 14.46 13.19
CA LEU A 402 -16.35 13.73 13.61
C LEU A 402 -17.51 14.72 13.74
N VAL A 403 -18.63 14.42 13.09
CA VAL A 403 -19.84 15.24 13.16
C VAL A 403 -21.04 14.36 13.55
N PRO A 404 -22.09 14.92 14.19
CA PRO A 404 -23.29 14.16 14.49
C PRO A 404 -23.93 13.60 13.20
N GLY A 405 -24.16 12.30 13.17
CA GLY A 405 -24.95 11.62 12.14
C GLY A 405 -26.38 11.37 12.59
N ASN A 406 -27.29 11.29 11.62
CA ASN A 406 -28.67 10.86 11.91
C ASN A 406 -28.67 9.38 12.32
N ALA A 407 -29.48 9.05 13.33
CA ALA A 407 -29.66 7.69 13.85
C ALA A 407 -30.32 6.76 12.83
#